data_AF-A0A957BWX7-F1
#
_entry.id   AF-A0A957BWX7-F1
#
_cell.length_a   1.000
_cell.length_b   1.000
_cell.length_c   1.000
_cell.angle_alpha   90.00
_cell.angle_beta   90.00
_cell.angle_gamma   90.00
#
_symmetry.space_group_name_H-M   'P 1'
#
loop_
_entity.id
_entity.type
_entity.pdbx_description
1 polymer ?
#
loop_
_entity_poly.entity_id
_entity_poly.type
_entity_poly.pdbx_seq_one_letter_code
_entity_poly.pdbx_strand_id
1 'polypeptide(L)' 'MLTETLLTIINRNADGIVVVDEDGVIRFVNLAAAALFDKPPMAMAGEFFGFPIRAGETVEIDLPRS' A
#
# COMPACT_ATOMS: atom_id res chain seq x y z
N MET A 1 -10.65 1.34 21.96
CA MET A 1 -11.07 0.01 21.48
C MET A 1 -11.88 0.06 20.16
N LEU A 2 -11.65 1.04 19.26
CA LEU A 2 -12.32 1.10 17.94
C LEU A 2 -11.34 0.99 16.75
N THR A 3 -10.04 1.06 17.00
CA THR A 3 -8.99 1.07 15.96
C THR A 3 -8.55 -0.33 15.50
N GLU A 4 -8.74 -1.36 16.33
CA GLU A 4 -8.27 -2.72 16.04
C GLU A 4 -9.08 -3.42 14.93
N THR A 5 -10.37 -3.12 14.79
CA THR A 5 -11.23 -3.77 13.79
C THR A 5 -10.88 -3.33 12.37
N LEU A 6 -10.63 -2.03 12.15
CA LEU A 6 -10.34 -1.50 10.82
C LEU A 6 -9.03 -2.08 10.27
N LEU A 7 -7.95 -2.06 11.07
CA LEU A 7 -6.66 -2.62 10.67
C LEU A 7 -6.75 -4.14 10.44
N THR A 8 -7.57 -4.84 11.22
CA THR A 8 -7.80 -6.28 11.03
C THR A 8 -8.49 -6.56 9.69
N ILE A 9 -9.51 -5.79 9.33
CA ILE A 9 -10.21 -5.93 8.05
C ILE A 9 -9.26 -5.60 6.89
N ILE A 10 -8.53 -4.49 6.98
CA ILE A 10 -7.57 -4.06 5.95
C ILE A 10 -6.46 -5.10 5.74
N ASN A 11 -5.94 -5.70 6.81
CA ASN A 11 -4.89 -6.73 6.69
C ASN A 11 -5.41 -8.10 6.25
N ARG A 12 -6.70 -8.39 6.43
CA ARG A 12 -7.33 -9.62 5.94
C ARG A 12 -7.86 -9.50 4.51
N ASN A 13 -7.84 -8.31 3.94
CA ASN A 13 -8.22 -8.13 2.54
C ASN A 13 -7.16 -8.77 1.63
N ALA A 14 -7.61 -9.49 0.60
CA ALA A 14 -6.75 -10.06 -0.43
C ALA A 14 -6.16 -8.98 -1.35
N ASP A 15 -6.85 -7.83 -1.46
CA ASP A 15 -6.38 -6.69 -2.23
C ASP A 15 -5.27 -5.94 -1.50
N GLY A 16 -4.19 -5.66 -2.23
CA GLY A 16 -3.10 -4.82 -1.75
C GLY A 16 -3.55 -3.37 -1.57
N ILE A 17 -3.38 -2.85 -0.36
CA ILE A 17 -3.73 -1.47 -0.01
C ILE A 17 -2.45 -0.74 0.43
N VAL A 18 -2.16 0.38 -0.25
CA VAL A 18 -1.13 1.34 0.09
C VAL A 18 -1.78 2.70 0.26
N VAL A 19 -1.46 3.41 1.35
CA VAL A 19 -1.90 4.78 1.58
C VAL A 19 -0.68 5.69 1.49
N VAL A 20 -0.78 6.73 0.67
CA VAL A 20 0.24 7.76 0.51
C VAL A 20 -0.26 9.11 1.01
N ASP A 21 0.65 10.03 1.31
CA ASP A 21 0.31 11.45 1.47
C ASP A 21 0.30 12.20 0.13
N GLU A 22 0.08 13.52 0.19
CA GLU A 22 -0.04 14.39 -1.00
C GLU A 22 1.27 14.48 -1.80
N ASP A 23 2.42 14.24 -1.15
CA ASP A 23 3.72 14.17 -1.80
C ASP A 23 3.98 12.79 -2.43
N GLY A 24 3.10 11.80 -2.22
CA GLY A 24 3.25 10.44 -2.73
C GLY A 24 4.14 9.56 -1.85
N VAL A 25 4.41 9.97 -0.61
CA VAL A 25 5.17 9.19 0.37
C VAL A 25 4.25 8.18 1.05
N ILE A 26 4.70 6.93 1.14
CA ILE A 26 3.94 5.83 1.73
C ILE A 26 3.79 6.06 3.24
N ARG A 27 2.54 6.15 3.70
CA ARG A 27 2.16 6.29 5.12
C ARG A 27 1.71 4.96 5.74
N PHE A 28 1.18 4.05 4.93
CA PHE A 28 0.72 2.74 5.38
C PHE A 28 0.72 1.72 4.23
N VAL A 29 0.99 0.46 4.55
CA VAL A 29 0.97 -0.69 3.64
C VAL A 29 0.34 -1.86 4.37
N ASN A 30 -0.68 -2.51 3.78
CA ASN A 30 -1.22 -3.76 4.32
C ASN A 30 -0.36 -4.97 3.92
N LEU A 31 -0.59 -6.12 4.56
CA LEU A 31 0.17 -7.34 4.28
C LEU A 31 0.03 -7.83 2.83
N ALA A 32 -1.15 -7.68 2.22
CA ALA A 32 -1.36 -8.08 0.83
C ALA A 32 -0.51 -7.25 -0.14
N ALA A 33 -0.41 -5.93 0.04
CA ALA A 33 0.46 -5.08 -0.76
C ALA A 33 1.93 -5.43 -0.55
N ALA A 34 2.36 -5.61 0.70
CA ALA A 34 3.73 -6.03 1.01
C ALA A 34 4.11 -7.34 0.28
N ALA A 35 3.18 -8.29 0.21
CA ALA A 35 3.38 -9.53 -0.54
C ALA A 35 3.43 -9.33 -2.06
N LEU A 36 2.67 -8.38 -2.62
CA LEU A 36 2.73 -8.05 -4.05
C LEU A 36 4.07 -7.41 -4.45
N PHE A 37 4.60 -6.53 -3.58
CA PHE A 37 5.87 -5.82 -3.80
C PHE A 37 7.10 -6.62 -3.35
N ASP A 38 6.92 -7.80 -2.75
CA ASP A 38 7.96 -8.62 -2.12
C ASP A 38 8.88 -7.82 -1.17
N LYS A 39 8.27 -6.92 -0.40
CA LYS A 39 8.96 -6.00 0.52
C LYS A 39 8.20 -5.88 1.84
N PRO A 40 8.90 -5.92 3.00
CA PRO A 40 8.23 -5.77 4.28
C PRO A 40 7.67 -4.35 4.45
N PRO A 41 6.51 -4.16 5.12
CA PRO A 41 5.88 -2.84 5.28
C PRO A 41 6.81 -1.78 5.86
N MET A 42 7.69 -2.16 6.80
CA MET A 42 8.65 -1.25 7.44
C MET A 42 9.73 -0.73 6.49
N ALA A 43 10.03 -1.46 5.41
CA ALA A 43 10.98 -1.03 4.38
C ALA A 43 10.30 -0.19 3.28
N MET A 44 8.97 -0.12 3.28
CA MET A 44 8.18 0.67 2.34
C MET A 44 7.67 1.97 2.98
N ALA A 45 7.33 1.96 4.26
CA ALA A 45 6.84 3.14 4.95
C ALA A 45 7.89 4.26 4.96
N GLY A 46 7.49 5.46 4.56
CA GLY A 46 8.38 6.63 4.44
C GLY A 46 9.12 6.74 3.10
N GLU A 47 9.03 5.72 2.24
CA GLU A 47 9.55 5.78 0.87
C GLU A 47 8.51 6.40 -0.08
N PHE A 48 8.98 6.97 -1.20
CA PHE A 48 8.09 7.34 -2.30
C PHE A 48 7.49 6.06 -2.92
N PHE A 49 6.19 6.09 -3.23
CA PHE A 49 5.55 4.95 -3.88
C PHE A 49 6.15 4.64 -5.25
N GLY A 50 6.62 5.67 -5.96
CA GLY A 50 7.37 5.53 -7.21
C GLY A 50 6.52 5.24 -8.45
N PHE A 51 5.20 5.05 -8.29
CA PHE A 51 4.25 4.94 -9.39
C PHE A 51 3.37 6.20 -9.49
N PRO A 52 2.90 6.57 -10.70
CA PRO A 52 2.02 7.71 -10.87
C PRO A 52 0.68 7.48 -10.17
N ILE A 53 0.32 8.37 -9.24
CA ILE A 53 -0.96 8.39 -8.54
C ILE A 53 -1.73 9.63 -9.00
N ARG A 54 -2.95 9.43 -9.51
CA ARG A 54 -3.86 10.51 -9.89
C ARG A 54 -5.18 10.33 -9.16
N ALA A 55 -5.57 11.34 -8.39
CA ALA A 55 -6.81 11.28 -7.62
C ALA A 55 -8.01 11.16 -8.58
N GLY A 56 -8.88 10.18 -8.33
CA GLY A 56 -10.07 9.93 -9.16
C GLY A 56 -9.82 9.08 -10.41
N GLU A 57 -8.58 8.66 -10.67
CA GLU A 57 -8.25 7.77 -11.78
C GLU A 57 -7.75 6.42 -11.26
N THR A 58 -8.18 5.35 -11.93
CA THR A 58 -7.56 4.03 -11.77
C THR A 58 -6.38 3.95 -12.72
N VAL A 59 -5.19 3.66 -12.21
CA VAL A 59 -3.98 3.40 -13.00
C VAL A 59 -3.63 1.93 -12.88
N GLU A 60 -3.48 1.24 -14.01
CA GLU A 60 -2.92 -0.11 -14.04
C GLU A 60 -1.39 -0.03 -14.11
N ILE A 61 -0.72 -0.82 -13.28
CA ILE A 61 0.74 -0.90 -13.19
C ILE A 61 1.19 -2.35 -13.27
N ASP A 62 2.24 -2.62 -14.05
CA ASP A 62 2.89 -3.92 -14.08
C ASP A 62 3.95 -3.98 -12.98
N LEU A 63 3.81 -4.96 -12.09
CA LEU A 63 4.86 -5.30 -11.13
C LEU A 63 5.73 -6.43 -11.70
N PRO A 64 6.96 -6.14 -12.19
CA PRO A 64 7.87 -7.20 -12.56
C PRO A 64 8.29 -7.97 -11.30
N ARG A 65 8.00 -9.28 -11.27
CA ARG A 65 8.55 -10.17 -10.24
C ARG A 65 9.99 -10.49 -10.62
N SER A 66 10.93 -10.23 -9.71
CA SER A 66 12.32 -10.66 -9.85
C SER A 66 12.50 -12.12 -9.43
#